data_AF-S8ELG9-F1
#
_entry.id   AF-S8ELG9-F1
#
_cell.length_a   1.000
_cell.length_b   1.000
_cell.length_c   1.000
_cell.angle_alpha   90.00
_cell.angle_beta   90.00
_cell.angle_gamma   90.00
#
_symmetry.space_group_name_H-M   'P 1'
#
loop_
_entity.id
_entity.type
_entity.pdbx_description
1 polymer ?
#
loop_
_entity_poly.entity_id
_entity_poly.type
_entity_poly.pdbx_seq_one_letter_code
_entity_poly.pdbx_strand_id
1 'polypeptide(L)'
;MPENRHSVDKANPTTDGLMPEVELLRYGDVARTVARMLYFVKNNAQHHYDAHKNPTMPYRDWLAILLRWMDGVRRHEILTINRGECVLLYSPAPETVTGWRASVNKVVGNAISRLMGVFRFFFTAEQRKRMKELAQNRRAAIAATFEKGTTRKLISIENLVTVTDKQGLGYASTLVNHVLHLAQSQKRGVWLSTNERNIGFYDRFGFKKVGQYSLGENDPIWAEGPVTQYILLREPASPQTEAPSPV
;
A
#
# COMPACT_ATOMS: atom_id res chain seq x y z
N MET A 1 -12.87 -23.08 52.19
CA MET A 1 -12.61 -23.43 50.79
C MET A 1 -11.70 -22.37 50.20
N PRO A 2 -10.47 -22.71 49.76
CA PRO A 2 -9.54 -21.71 49.26
C PRO A 2 -9.77 -21.45 47.76
N GLU A 3 -9.87 -20.18 47.43
CA GLU A 3 -10.12 -19.64 46.10
C GLU A 3 -8.78 -19.58 45.33
N ASN A 4 -8.65 -20.45 44.33
CA ASN A 4 -7.43 -20.67 43.57
C ASN A 4 -7.32 -19.58 42.48
N ARG A 5 -6.56 -18.51 42.76
CA ARG A 5 -6.21 -17.48 41.75
C ARG A 5 -5.19 -18.07 40.77
N HIS A 6 -5.66 -18.50 39.62
CA HIS A 6 -4.81 -18.72 38.45
C HIS A 6 -4.30 -17.37 37.94
N SER A 7 -3.06 -17.02 38.31
CA SER A 7 -2.28 -16.04 37.56
C SER A 7 -1.98 -16.64 36.20
N VAL A 8 -2.67 -16.15 35.17
CA VAL A 8 -2.26 -16.38 33.79
C VAL A 8 -1.00 -15.56 33.58
N ASP A 9 0.15 -16.21 33.79
CA ASP A 9 1.44 -15.75 33.30
C ASP A 9 1.34 -15.64 31.79
N LYS A 10 1.15 -14.41 31.30
CA LYS A 10 1.44 -14.07 29.92
C LYS A 10 2.94 -14.19 29.76
N ALA A 11 3.38 -15.37 29.33
CA ALA A 11 4.71 -15.56 28.81
C ALA A 11 4.96 -14.47 27.76
N ASN A 12 5.76 -13.47 28.12
CA ASN A 12 6.41 -12.62 27.15
C ASN A 12 7.31 -13.56 26.34
N PRO A 13 7.06 -13.79 25.04
CA PRO A 13 8.08 -14.41 24.23
C PRO A 13 9.25 -13.43 24.20
N THR A 14 10.31 -13.78 24.91
CA THR A 14 11.67 -13.34 24.61
C THR A 14 11.94 -13.70 23.16
N THR A 15 11.55 -12.82 22.25
CA THR A 15 12.14 -12.75 20.92
C THR A 15 13.59 -12.36 21.16
N ASP A 16 14.48 -13.36 21.09
CA ASP A 16 15.85 -13.11 20.64
C ASP A 16 15.78 -12.06 19.53
N GLY A 17 16.64 -11.04 19.59
CA GLY A 17 16.62 -9.83 18.74
C GLY A 17 16.84 -10.06 17.23
N LEU A 18 16.42 -11.21 16.71
CA LEU A 18 16.33 -11.54 15.31
C LEU A 18 15.30 -10.61 14.65
N MET A 19 15.79 -9.78 13.74
CA MET A 19 14.97 -8.99 12.83
C MET A 19 13.95 -9.91 12.14
N PRO A 20 12.66 -9.53 12.04
CA PRO A 20 11.67 -10.36 11.38
C PRO A 20 12.07 -10.63 9.93
N GLU A 21 11.96 -11.89 9.51
CA GLU A 21 12.35 -12.30 8.17
C GLU A 21 11.37 -11.77 7.11
N VAL A 22 11.92 -11.23 6.02
CA VAL A 22 11.14 -10.76 4.87
C VAL A 22 11.03 -11.87 3.85
N GLU A 23 9.80 -12.30 3.59
CA GLU A 23 9.49 -13.33 2.58
C GLU A 23 8.61 -12.76 1.46
N LEU A 24 8.55 -13.47 0.33
CA LEU A 24 7.49 -13.26 -0.67
C LEU A 24 6.19 -13.88 -0.17
N LEU A 25 5.07 -13.15 -0.30
CA LEU A 25 3.76 -13.71 0.00
C LEU A 25 3.45 -14.87 -0.96
N ARG A 26 3.00 -16.00 -0.42
CA ARG A 26 2.65 -17.20 -1.19
C ARG A 26 1.17 -17.20 -1.54
N TYR A 27 0.79 -17.82 -2.66
CA TYR A 27 -0.62 -17.93 -3.07
C TYR A 27 -1.52 -18.53 -1.97
N GLY A 28 -1.05 -19.56 -1.27
CA GLY A 28 -1.79 -20.20 -0.18
C GLY A 28 -2.07 -19.28 1.03
N ASP A 29 -1.33 -18.19 1.16
CA ASP A 29 -1.48 -17.24 2.26
C ASP A 29 -2.35 -16.02 1.89
N VAL A 30 -2.68 -15.83 0.59
CA VAL A 30 -3.38 -14.64 0.09
C VAL A 30 -4.77 -14.51 0.73
N ALA A 31 -5.63 -15.54 0.63
CA ALA A 31 -7.02 -15.45 1.11
C ALA A 31 -7.10 -15.13 2.61
N ARG A 32 -6.26 -15.79 3.42
CA ARG A 32 -6.15 -15.52 4.87
C ARG A 32 -5.72 -14.08 5.11
N THR A 33 -4.75 -13.58 4.35
CA THR A 33 -4.25 -12.23 4.57
C THR A 33 -5.26 -11.18 4.14
N VAL A 34 -5.97 -11.37 3.03
CA VAL A 34 -7.08 -10.50 2.61
C VAL A 34 -8.18 -10.45 3.67
N ALA A 35 -8.57 -11.59 4.24
CA ALA A 35 -9.56 -11.64 5.32
C ALA A 35 -9.15 -10.79 6.53
N ARG A 36 -7.88 -10.85 6.94
CA ARG A 36 -7.32 -10.01 8.00
C ARG A 36 -7.30 -8.53 7.63
N MET A 37 -6.98 -8.20 6.37
CA MET A 37 -6.82 -6.82 5.92
C MET A 37 -8.12 -6.08 5.65
N LEU A 38 -9.21 -6.79 5.33
CA LEU A 38 -10.52 -6.15 5.17
C LEU A 38 -10.96 -5.36 6.41
N TYR A 39 -10.53 -5.76 7.60
CA TYR A 39 -10.77 -5.00 8.82
C TYR A 39 -10.16 -3.59 8.76
N PHE A 40 -8.93 -3.46 8.23
CA PHE A 40 -8.27 -2.15 8.08
C PHE A 40 -8.88 -1.31 6.98
N VAL A 41 -9.27 -1.93 5.87
CA VAL A 41 -9.92 -1.23 4.77
C VAL A 41 -11.20 -0.57 5.25
N LYS A 42 -12.01 -1.28 6.06
CA LYS A 42 -13.26 -0.75 6.62
C LYS A 42 -13.07 0.48 7.51
N ASN A 43 -11.90 0.66 8.12
CA ASN A 43 -11.61 1.75 9.04
C ASN A 43 -10.78 2.89 8.38
N ASN A 44 -10.56 2.84 7.07
CA ASN A 44 -9.83 3.88 6.35
C ASN A 44 -10.80 5.01 5.92
N ALA A 45 -10.48 6.27 6.22
CA ALA A 45 -11.30 7.43 5.84
C ALA A 45 -11.62 7.47 4.33
N GLN A 46 -10.69 7.07 3.47
CA GLN A 46 -10.96 6.97 2.03
C GLN A 46 -12.01 5.91 1.72
N HIS A 47 -11.98 4.77 2.42
CA HIS A 47 -13.00 3.74 2.26
C HIS A 47 -14.36 4.23 2.78
N HIS A 48 -14.40 4.98 3.88
CA HIS A 48 -15.63 5.64 4.35
C HIS A 48 -16.21 6.61 3.32
N TYR A 49 -15.35 7.38 2.64
CA TYR A 49 -15.76 8.25 1.53
C TYR A 49 -16.41 7.45 0.38
N ASP A 50 -15.81 6.33 -0.01
CA ASP A 50 -16.31 5.51 -1.13
C ASP A 50 -17.53 4.64 -0.74
N ALA A 51 -17.64 4.24 0.53
CA ALA A 51 -18.63 3.31 1.06
C ALA A 51 -19.98 3.97 1.36
N HIS A 52 -20.68 4.42 0.32
CA HIS A 52 -22.09 4.80 0.47
C HIS A 52 -22.98 3.55 0.58
N LYS A 53 -23.59 3.31 1.75
CA LYS A 53 -24.67 2.33 2.09
C LYS A 53 -25.00 1.27 1.01
N ASN A 54 -24.05 0.42 0.62
CA ASN A 54 -24.26 -0.59 -0.42
C ASN A 54 -23.90 -1.98 0.14
N PRO A 55 -24.86 -2.91 0.26
CA PRO A 55 -24.63 -4.23 0.83
C PRO A 55 -23.70 -5.12 -0.03
N THR A 56 -23.50 -4.79 -1.31
CA THR A 56 -22.61 -5.56 -2.22
C THR A 56 -21.14 -5.14 -2.14
N MET A 57 -20.84 -3.98 -1.54
CA MET A 57 -19.46 -3.46 -1.41
C MET A 57 -18.49 -4.43 -0.74
N PRO A 58 -18.83 -5.10 0.37
CA PRO A 58 -17.88 -5.99 1.05
C PRO A 58 -17.34 -7.12 0.16
N TYR A 59 -18.20 -7.73 -0.67
CA TYR A 59 -17.80 -8.80 -1.59
C TYR A 59 -16.93 -8.29 -2.73
N ARG A 60 -17.31 -7.14 -3.31
CA ARG A 60 -16.56 -6.48 -4.38
C ARG A 60 -15.18 -6.06 -3.90
N ASP A 61 -15.08 -5.46 -2.71
CA ASP A 61 -13.81 -5.03 -2.14
C ASP A 61 -12.94 -6.21 -1.76
N TRP A 62 -13.51 -7.27 -1.17
CA TRP A 62 -12.82 -8.52 -0.94
C TRP A 62 -12.22 -9.08 -2.23
N LEU A 63 -13.04 -9.20 -3.29
CA LEU A 63 -12.60 -9.74 -4.58
C LEU A 63 -11.55 -8.83 -5.24
N ALA A 64 -11.71 -7.51 -5.17
CA ALA A 64 -10.75 -6.55 -5.71
C ALA A 64 -9.38 -6.69 -5.03
N ILE A 65 -9.37 -6.79 -3.70
CA ILE A 65 -8.15 -6.97 -2.92
C ILE A 65 -7.54 -8.34 -3.21
N LEU A 66 -8.35 -9.41 -3.23
CA LEU A 66 -7.90 -10.76 -3.57
C LEU A 66 -7.22 -10.80 -4.95
N LEU A 67 -7.87 -10.30 -5.99
CA LEU A 67 -7.33 -10.29 -7.36
C LEU A 67 -6.05 -9.47 -7.45
N ARG A 68 -6.03 -8.28 -6.84
CA ARG A 68 -4.83 -7.42 -6.81
C ARG A 68 -3.67 -8.12 -6.12
N TRP A 69 -3.94 -8.85 -5.06
CA TRP A 69 -2.90 -9.52 -4.29
C TRP A 69 -2.40 -10.79 -4.97
N MET A 70 -3.29 -11.58 -5.56
CA MET A 70 -2.89 -12.71 -6.42
C MET A 70 -2.01 -12.22 -7.58
N ASP A 71 -2.35 -11.09 -8.21
CA ASP A 71 -1.50 -10.50 -9.24
C ASP A 71 -0.15 -10.01 -8.69
N GLY A 72 -0.12 -9.40 -7.50
CA GLY A 72 1.14 -9.03 -6.85
C GLY A 72 2.03 -10.23 -6.51
N VAL A 73 1.46 -11.35 -6.05
CA VAL A 73 2.19 -12.63 -5.86
C VAL A 73 2.73 -13.13 -7.20
N ARG A 74 1.91 -13.16 -8.26
CA ARG A 74 2.34 -13.53 -9.63
C ARG A 74 3.52 -12.70 -10.12
N ARG A 75 3.56 -11.41 -9.76
CA ARG A 75 4.62 -10.48 -10.15
C ARG A 75 5.84 -10.53 -9.23
N HIS A 76 5.77 -11.24 -8.09
CA HIS A 76 6.78 -11.26 -7.03
C HIS A 76 6.99 -9.88 -6.39
N GLU A 77 5.89 -9.15 -6.18
CA GLU A 77 5.90 -7.76 -5.72
C GLU A 77 5.18 -7.56 -4.37
N ILE A 78 4.81 -8.65 -3.70
CA ILE A 78 4.25 -8.62 -2.35
C ILE A 78 5.23 -9.26 -1.38
N LEU A 79 5.76 -8.43 -0.49
CA LEU A 79 6.58 -8.84 0.64
C LEU A 79 5.68 -9.10 1.84
N THR A 80 6.10 -10.01 2.71
CA THR A 80 5.40 -10.32 3.94
C THR A 80 6.34 -10.70 5.07
N ILE A 81 5.86 -10.51 6.29
CA ILE A 81 6.44 -11.06 7.52
C ILE A 81 5.42 -12.03 8.11
N ASN A 82 5.89 -13.18 8.59
CA ASN A 82 5.09 -14.23 9.21
C ASN A 82 3.84 -14.62 8.40
N ARG A 83 4.01 -14.83 7.09
CA ARG A 83 2.96 -15.35 6.20
C ARG A 83 1.66 -14.54 6.22
N GLY A 84 1.77 -13.22 6.24
CA GLY A 84 0.65 -12.28 6.13
C GLY A 84 0.33 -11.46 7.39
N GLU A 85 1.17 -11.49 8.43
CA GLU A 85 0.96 -10.60 9.59
C GLU A 85 1.31 -9.15 9.27
N CYS A 86 2.30 -8.94 8.40
CA CYS A 86 2.55 -7.68 7.73
C CYS A 86 2.72 -7.94 6.25
N VAL A 87 2.18 -7.07 5.41
CA VAL A 87 2.34 -7.14 3.96
C VAL A 87 2.64 -5.78 3.37
N LEU A 88 3.50 -5.78 2.36
CA LEU A 88 3.83 -4.63 1.56
C LEU A 88 3.71 -5.01 0.09
N LEU A 89 2.78 -4.38 -0.63
CA LEU A 89 2.72 -4.40 -2.09
C LEU A 89 3.48 -3.17 -2.62
N TYR A 90 4.53 -3.42 -3.39
CA TYR A 90 5.21 -2.39 -4.16
C TYR A 90 4.99 -2.64 -5.66
N SER A 91 5.39 -1.68 -6.50
CA SER A 91 5.55 -1.88 -7.94
C SER A 91 6.93 -1.39 -8.36
N PRO A 92 7.68 -2.18 -9.16
CA PRO A 92 8.98 -1.77 -9.66
C PRO A 92 8.83 -0.57 -10.59
N ALA A 93 9.92 0.15 -10.82
CA ALA A 93 9.94 1.23 -11.79
C ALA A 93 9.52 0.70 -13.17
N PRO A 94 8.44 1.24 -13.79
CA PRO A 94 7.90 0.73 -15.05
C PRO A 94 8.92 0.53 -16.18
N GLU A 95 9.98 1.34 -16.24
CA GLU A 95 11.04 1.19 -17.25
C GLU A 95 11.96 -0.03 -17.06
N THR A 96 11.99 -0.62 -15.86
CA THR A 96 12.78 -1.83 -15.56
C THR A 96 12.04 -3.12 -15.91
N VAL A 97 10.73 -3.03 -16.17
CA VAL A 97 9.91 -4.20 -16.48
C VAL A 97 10.16 -4.59 -17.93
N THR A 98 10.61 -5.84 -18.14
CA THR A 98 10.87 -6.35 -19.50
C THR A 98 9.61 -6.35 -20.36
N GLY A 99 9.77 -6.20 -21.69
CA GLY A 99 8.63 -6.05 -22.62
C GLY A 99 7.60 -7.19 -22.54
N TRP A 100 8.05 -8.44 -22.41
CA TRP A 100 7.16 -9.58 -22.19
C TRP A 100 6.37 -9.47 -20.87
N ARG A 101 7.05 -9.19 -19.76
CA ARG A 101 6.40 -9.02 -18.44
C ARG A 101 5.41 -7.87 -18.48
N ALA A 102 5.76 -6.75 -19.10
CA ALA A 102 4.85 -5.61 -19.28
C ALA A 102 3.59 -5.98 -20.07
N SER A 103 3.75 -6.82 -21.10
CA SER A 103 2.64 -7.31 -21.92
C SER A 103 1.73 -8.25 -21.15
N VAL A 104 2.30 -9.21 -20.40
CA VAL A 104 1.54 -10.10 -19.50
C VAL A 104 0.80 -9.29 -18.43
N ASN A 105 1.47 -8.33 -17.80
CA ASN A 105 0.85 -7.46 -16.80
C ASN A 105 -0.33 -6.67 -17.39
N LYS A 106 -0.21 -6.18 -18.62
CA LYS A 106 -1.30 -5.50 -19.33
C LYS A 106 -2.47 -6.44 -19.60
N VAL A 107 -2.22 -7.67 -20.04
CA VAL A 107 -3.28 -8.66 -20.30
C VAL A 107 -4.01 -9.03 -19.01
N VAL A 108 -3.28 -9.38 -17.95
CA VAL A 108 -3.87 -9.73 -16.64
C VAL A 108 -4.62 -8.54 -16.04
N GLY A 109 -4.03 -7.35 -16.06
CA GLY A 109 -4.67 -6.13 -15.59
C GLY A 109 -5.96 -5.79 -16.36
N ASN A 110 -5.99 -6.02 -17.67
CA ASN A 110 -7.19 -5.86 -18.48
C ASN A 110 -8.26 -6.90 -18.13
N ALA A 111 -7.88 -8.16 -17.89
CA ALA A 111 -8.80 -9.21 -17.47
C ALA A 111 -9.43 -8.91 -16.10
N ILE A 112 -8.61 -8.52 -15.11
CA ILE A 112 -9.08 -8.07 -13.79
C ILE A 112 -10.00 -6.87 -13.95
N SER A 113 -9.63 -5.87 -14.74
CA SER A 113 -10.45 -4.66 -14.94
C SER A 113 -11.81 -4.97 -15.59
N ARG A 114 -11.86 -5.92 -16.53
CA ARG A 114 -13.12 -6.38 -17.15
C ARG A 114 -14.00 -7.11 -16.15
N LEU A 115 -13.43 -8.04 -15.37
CA LEU A 115 -14.13 -8.75 -14.30
C LEU A 115 -14.70 -7.78 -13.26
N MET A 116 -13.88 -6.83 -12.79
CA MET A 116 -14.31 -5.79 -11.86
C MET A 116 -15.32 -4.82 -12.49
N GLY A 117 -15.32 -4.68 -13.82
CA GLY A 117 -16.28 -3.89 -14.57
C GLY A 117 -17.73 -4.36 -14.41
N VAL A 118 -17.95 -5.66 -14.18
CA VAL A 118 -19.29 -6.23 -13.91
C VAL A 118 -19.91 -5.60 -12.66
N PHE A 119 -19.10 -5.25 -11.66
CA PHE A 119 -19.61 -4.62 -10.44
C PHE A 119 -20.07 -3.18 -10.64
N ARG A 120 -19.76 -2.54 -11.78
CA ARG A 120 -20.22 -1.16 -12.07
C ARG A 120 -21.73 -1.04 -12.12
N PHE A 121 -22.43 -2.13 -12.45
CA PHE A 121 -23.89 -2.18 -12.45
C PHE A 121 -24.50 -2.11 -11.04
N PHE A 122 -23.73 -2.45 -10.00
CA PHE A 122 -24.18 -2.40 -8.62
C PHE A 122 -23.84 -1.09 -7.91
N PHE A 123 -23.16 -0.14 -8.57
CA PHE A 123 -22.82 1.16 -7.97
C PHE A 123 -23.92 2.18 -8.12
N THR A 124 -24.17 2.91 -7.04
CA THR A 124 -25.02 4.11 -7.09
C THR A 124 -24.38 5.18 -7.98
N ALA A 125 -25.18 6.16 -8.42
CA ALA A 125 -24.65 7.31 -9.16
C ALA A 125 -23.58 8.05 -8.35
N GLU A 126 -23.81 8.21 -7.03
CA GLU A 126 -22.87 8.86 -6.13
C GLU A 126 -21.55 8.08 -5.99
N GLN A 127 -21.59 6.75 -5.84
CA GLN A 127 -20.37 5.93 -5.79
C GLN A 127 -19.55 6.05 -7.09
N ARG A 128 -20.21 6.06 -8.25
CA ARG A 128 -19.53 6.25 -9.53
C ARG A 128 -18.89 7.64 -9.63
N LYS A 129 -19.57 8.67 -9.14
CA LYS A 129 -19.06 10.04 -9.07
C LYS A 129 -17.82 10.11 -8.17
N ARG A 130 -17.89 9.60 -6.93
CA ARG A 130 -16.77 9.60 -5.97
C ARG A 130 -15.55 8.82 -6.46
N MET A 131 -15.75 7.63 -7.05
CA MET A 131 -14.63 6.89 -7.65
C MET A 131 -13.99 7.63 -8.84
N LYS A 132 -14.80 8.32 -9.65
CA LYS A 132 -14.30 9.12 -10.77
C LYS A 132 -13.51 10.32 -10.25
N GLU A 133 -14.02 11.03 -9.27
CA GLU A 133 -13.33 12.13 -8.58
C GLU A 133 -12.00 11.66 -8.00
N LEU A 134 -11.99 10.56 -7.24
CA LEU A 134 -10.77 9.97 -6.69
C LEU A 134 -9.74 9.68 -7.79
N ALA A 135 -10.16 9.02 -8.87
CA ALA A 135 -9.27 8.67 -9.97
C ALA A 135 -8.73 9.93 -10.70
N GLN A 136 -9.56 10.94 -10.89
CA GLN A 136 -9.20 12.19 -11.56
C GLN A 136 -8.26 13.03 -10.68
N ASN A 137 -8.62 13.29 -9.43
CA ASN A 137 -7.84 14.10 -8.50
C ASN A 137 -6.48 13.46 -8.24
N ARG A 138 -6.44 12.14 -7.99
CA ARG A 138 -5.18 11.42 -7.83
C ARG A 138 -4.29 11.52 -9.07
N ARG A 139 -4.86 11.31 -10.27
CA ARG A 139 -4.08 11.40 -11.52
C ARG A 139 -3.57 12.81 -11.77
N ALA A 140 -4.40 13.82 -11.55
CA ALA A 140 -4.03 15.22 -11.71
C ALA A 140 -2.92 15.61 -10.74
N ALA A 141 -3.04 15.24 -9.47
CA ALA A 141 -2.03 15.53 -8.46
C ALA A 141 -0.69 14.85 -8.76
N ILE A 142 -0.69 13.58 -9.17
CA ILE A 142 0.54 12.89 -9.59
C ILE A 142 1.19 13.59 -10.79
N ALA A 143 0.40 14.01 -11.79
CA ALA A 143 0.91 14.70 -12.96
C ALA A 143 1.43 16.12 -12.66
N ALA A 144 0.85 16.81 -11.67
CA ALA A 144 1.31 18.11 -11.20
C ALA A 144 2.57 18.00 -10.31
N THR A 145 2.71 16.89 -9.58
CA THR A 145 3.81 16.66 -8.63
C THR A 145 5.09 16.22 -9.34
N PHE A 146 4.97 15.35 -10.35
CA PHE A 146 6.11 14.76 -11.02
C PHE A 146 6.22 15.27 -12.45
N GLU A 147 7.43 15.62 -12.86
CA GLU A 147 7.74 15.86 -14.26
C GLU A 147 7.34 14.67 -15.13
N LYS A 148 7.01 14.96 -16.40
CA LYS A 148 6.51 13.96 -17.34
C LYS A 148 7.50 12.80 -17.49
N GLY A 149 7.07 11.62 -17.06
CA GLY A 149 7.86 10.39 -17.17
C GLY A 149 8.68 10.04 -15.93
N THR A 150 8.82 10.93 -14.95
CA THR A 150 9.58 10.66 -13.71
C THR A 150 9.02 9.47 -12.94
N THR A 151 7.70 9.33 -12.86
CA THR A 151 7.06 8.17 -12.21
C THR A 151 7.43 6.82 -12.82
N ARG A 152 7.85 6.78 -14.10
CA ARG A 152 8.32 5.54 -14.75
C ARG A 152 9.69 5.08 -14.24
N LYS A 153 10.43 5.97 -13.60
CA LYS A 153 11.77 5.74 -13.03
C LYS A 153 11.72 5.39 -11.54
N LEU A 154 10.59 5.57 -10.88
CA LEU A 154 10.46 5.40 -9.43
C LEU A 154 9.81 4.06 -9.08
N ILE A 155 10.26 3.46 -7.99
CA ILE A 155 9.54 2.36 -7.33
C ILE A 155 8.36 2.97 -6.57
N SER A 156 7.20 2.32 -6.55
CA SER A 156 6.05 2.79 -5.77
C SER A 156 5.66 1.82 -4.66
N ILE A 157 5.41 2.31 -3.44
CA ILE A 157 4.74 1.54 -2.40
C ILE A 157 3.24 1.79 -2.53
N GLU A 158 2.47 0.73 -2.80
CA GLU A 158 1.03 0.85 -3.10
C GLU A 158 0.15 0.50 -1.91
N ASN A 159 0.59 -0.43 -1.07
CA ASN A 159 -0.15 -0.89 0.10
C ASN A 159 0.82 -1.39 1.16
N LEU A 160 0.63 -0.96 2.41
CA LEU A 160 1.38 -1.44 3.57
C LEU A 160 0.40 -1.60 4.72
N VAL A 161 0.27 -2.82 5.23
CA VAL A 161 -0.65 -3.11 6.34
C VAL A 161 -0.01 -4.10 7.31
N THR A 162 -0.21 -3.86 8.60
CA THR A 162 0.22 -4.73 9.69
C THR A 162 -1.00 -5.04 10.56
N VAL A 163 -1.22 -6.32 10.88
CA VAL A 163 -2.29 -6.73 11.79
C VAL A 163 -2.12 -6.06 13.17
N THR A 164 -3.24 -5.76 13.83
CA THR A 164 -3.27 -4.81 14.97
C THR A 164 -2.39 -5.27 16.12
N ASP A 165 -2.41 -6.56 16.43
CA ASP A 165 -1.62 -7.21 17.49
C ASP A 165 -0.13 -7.32 17.16
N LYS A 166 0.29 -6.97 15.95
CA LYS A 166 1.69 -6.95 15.50
C LYS A 166 2.20 -5.54 15.20
N GLN A 167 1.38 -4.52 15.42
CA GLN A 167 1.83 -3.12 15.32
C GLN A 167 2.82 -2.79 16.43
N GLY A 168 3.75 -1.87 16.16
CA GLY A 168 4.81 -1.50 17.12
C GLY A 168 5.98 -2.48 17.18
N LEU A 169 5.89 -3.67 16.57
CA LEU A 169 6.96 -4.68 16.55
C LEU A 169 7.99 -4.48 15.43
N GLY A 170 7.98 -3.33 14.74
CA GLY A 170 8.93 -3.03 13.66
C GLY A 170 8.65 -3.69 12.31
N TYR A 171 7.61 -4.52 12.17
CA TYR A 171 7.34 -5.28 10.93
C TYR A 171 7.22 -4.39 9.68
N ALA A 172 6.42 -3.33 9.77
CA ALA A 172 6.26 -2.36 8.68
C ALA A 172 7.59 -1.69 8.33
N SER A 173 8.40 -1.34 9.34
CA SER A 173 9.72 -0.73 9.13
C SER A 173 10.66 -1.67 8.39
N THR A 174 10.66 -2.96 8.74
CA THR A 174 11.47 -3.98 8.07
C THR A 174 11.10 -4.12 6.60
N LEU A 175 9.80 -4.19 6.27
CA LEU A 175 9.35 -4.25 4.87
C LEU A 175 9.70 -2.99 4.07
N VAL A 176 9.56 -1.80 4.67
CA VAL A 176 9.94 -0.53 4.02
C VAL A 176 11.44 -0.50 3.76
N ASN A 177 12.28 -0.83 4.75
CA ASN A 177 13.74 -0.89 4.57
C ASN A 177 14.15 -1.85 3.45
N HIS A 178 13.48 -3.00 3.32
CA HIS A 178 13.73 -3.93 2.23
C HIS A 178 13.50 -3.27 0.85
N VAL A 179 12.39 -2.56 0.66
CA VAL A 179 12.10 -1.84 -0.59
C VAL A 179 13.09 -0.69 -0.81
N LEU A 180 13.53 -0.01 0.24
CA LEU A 180 14.53 1.06 0.14
C LEU A 180 15.91 0.53 -0.26
N HIS A 181 16.33 -0.62 0.27
CA HIS A 181 17.57 -1.28 -0.17
C HIS A 181 17.47 -1.71 -1.64
N LEU A 182 16.32 -2.22 -2.07
CA LEU A 182 16.05 -2.53 -3.48
C LEU A 182 16.12 -1.27 -4.36
N ALA A 183 15.56 -0.15 -3.90
CA ALA A 183 15.61 1.11 -4.63
C ALA A 183 17.04 1.66 -4.73
N GLN A 184 17.80 1.57 -3.63
CA GLN A 184 19.18 2.00 -3.57
C GLN A 184 20.08 1.19 -4.51
N SER A 185 19.94 -0.14 -4.54
CA SER A 185 20.73 -0.98 -5.45
C SER A 185 20.42 -0.68 -6.93
N GLN A 186 19.22 -0.18 -7.22
CA GLN A 186 18.81 0.25 -8.55
C GLN A 186 19.09 1.74 -8.83
N LYS A 187 19.61 2.50 -7.84
CA LYS A 187 19.80 3.97 -7.90
C LYS A 187 18.49 4.71 -8.23
N ARG A 188 17.39 4.32 -7.59
CA ARG A 188 16.03 4.84 -7.83
C ARG A 188 15.44 5.47 -6.58
N GLY A 189 14.56 6.44 -6.80
CA GLY A 189 13.69 6.96 -5.76
C GLY A 189 12.48 6.04 -5.51
N VAL A 190 11.82 6.25 -4.38
CA VAL A 190 10.59 5.56 -3.99
C VAL A 190 9.51 6.59 -3.72
N TRP A 191 8.31 6.36 -4.22
CA TRP A 191 7.16 7.23 -3.92
C TRP A 191 5.95 6.44 -3.43
N LEU A 192 5.03 7.13 -2.76
CA LEU A 192 3.78 6.55 -2.30
C LEU A 192 2.71 7.63 -2.11
N SER A 193 1.46 7.20 -1.98
CA SER A 193 0.35 8.05 -1.55
C SER A 193 -0.20 7.55 -0.22
N THR A 194 -0.43 8.46 0.74
CA THR A 194 -0.90 8.10 2.08
C THR A 194 -1.71 9.22 2.73
N ASN A 195 -2.35 8.93 3.86
CA ASN A 195 -3.08 9.92 4.65
C ASN A 195 -2.16 10.62 5.67
N GLU A 196 -2.65 11.70 6.29
CA GLU A 196 -1.87 12.51 7.22
C GLU A 196 -1.29 11.71 8.41
N ARG A 197 -2.09 10.79 8.96
CA ARG A 197 -1.72 9.97 10.14
C ARG A 197 -0.46 9.14 9.92
N ASN A 198 -0.17 8.76 8.68
CA ASN A 198 0.96 7.91 8.34
C ASN A 198 2.23 8.69 7.94
N ILE A 199 2.18 10.01 7.80
CA ILE A 199 3.32 10.80 7.31
C ILE A 199 4.51 10.67 8.26
N GLY A 200 4.30 10.78 9.57
CA GLY A 200 5.38 10.67 10.56
C GLY A 200 6.06 9.30 10.53
N PHE A 201 5.34 8.23 10.17
CA PHE A 201 5.96 6.91 9.98
C PHE A 201 6.96 6.93 8.82
N TYR A 202 6.57 7.50 7.67
CA TYR A 202 7.39 7.53 6.45
C TYR A 202 8.53 8.57 6.49
N ASP A 203 8.36 9.70 7.17
CA ASP A 203 9.39 10.74 7.29
C ASP A 203 10.68 10.20 7.94
N ARG A 204 10.56 9.24 8.87
CA ARG A 204 11.70 8.54 9.49
C ARG A 204 12.57 7.75 8.49
N PHE A 205 12.05 7.46 7.30
CA PHE A 205 12.78 6.80 6.22
C PHE A 205 13.29 7.79 5.15
N GLY A 206 13.16 9.09 5.41
CA GLY A 206 13.60 10.16 4.51
C GLY A 206 12.58 10.53 3.41
N PHE A 207 11.33 10.06 3.49
CA PHE A 207 10.28 10.52 2.57
C PHE A 207 9.89 11.96 2.88
N LYS A 208 9.66 12.76 1.83
CA LYS A 208 9.20 14.16 1.90
C LYS A 208 7.88 14.34 1.17
N LYS A 209 7.04 15.24 1.67
CA LYS A 209 5.79 15.61 1.00
C LYS A 209 6.14 16.38 -0.28
N VAL A 210 5.66 15.91 -1.42
CA VAL A 210 5.90 16.54 -2.73
C VAL A 210 4.60 16.94 -3.43
N GLY A 211 3.46 16.46 -2.96
CA GLY A 211 2.15 16.84 -3.47
C GLY A 211 1.02 16.35 -2.57
N GLN A 212 -0.21 16.75 -2.89
CA GLN A 212 -1.41 16.31 -2.18
C GLN A 212 -2.65 16.45 -3.08
N TYR A 213 -3.74 15.80 -2.68
CA TYR A 213 -5.07 16.01 -3.24
C TYR A 213 -6.13 15.76 -2.17
N SER A 214 -7.25 16.45 -2.28
CA SER A 214 -8.42 16.28 -1.41
C SER A 214 -9.56 15.61 -2.17
N LEU A 215 -10.47 15.00 -1.41
CA LEU A 215 -11.70 14.38 -1.89
C LEU A 215 -12.87 14.93 -1.08
N GLY A 216 -14.02 15.11 -1.71
CA GLY A 216 -15.25 15.48 -1.00
C GLY A 216 -15.37 16.96 -0.63
N GLU A 217 -14.44 17.82 -1.07
CA GLU A 217 -14.53 19.28 -0.83
C GLU A 217 -15.81 19.89 -1.42
N ASN A 218 -16.30 19.33 -2.53
CA ASN A 218 -17.47 19.81 -3.26
C ASN A 218 -18.64 18.81 -3.21
N ASP A 219 -18.63 17.85 -2.28
CA ASP A 219 -19.73 16.90 -2.13
C ASP A 219 -20.67 17.33 -0.99
N PRO A 220 -21.85 17.91 -1.30
CA PRO A 220 -22.78 18.38 -0.27
C PRO A 220 -23.40 17.26 0.57
N ILE A 221 -23.25 15.99 0.14
CA ILE A 221 -23.76 14.81 0.86
C ILE A 221 -22.69 14.27 1.83
N TRP A 222 -21.43 14.73 1.71
CA TRP A 222 -20.32 14.28 2.54
C TRP A 222 -20.17 15.15 3.79
N ALA A 223 -20.39 14.55 4.97
CA ALA A 223 -20.42 15.27 6.25
C ALA A 223 -19.10 15.24 7.03
N GLU A 224 -18.16 14.34 6.72
CA GLU A 224 -16.96 14.08 7.56
C GLU A 224 -15.74 14.95 7.20
N GLY A 225 -15.94 16.02 6.42
CA GLY A 225 -14.88 16.93 5.98
C GLY A 225 -13.95 16.33 4.91
N PRO A 226 -13.16 17.14 4.17
CA PRO A 226 -12.37 16.66 3.05
C PRO A 226 -11.39 15.54 3.44
N VAL A 227 -11.29 14.50 2.61
CA VAL A 227 -10.29 13.44 2.79
C VAL A 227 -9.04 13.80 2.01
N THR A 228 -8.00 14.28 2.71
CA THR A 228 -6.72 14.65 2.10
C THR A 228 -5.75 13.46 2.04
N GLN A 229 -5.16 13.28 0.86
CA GLN A 229 -4.09 12.32 0.59
C GLN A 229 -2.83 13.07 0.18
N TYR A 230 -1.70 12.61 0.68
CA TYR A 230 -0.37 13.17 0.41
C TYR A 230 0.39 12.25 -0.52
N ILE A 231 1.19 12.84 -1.40
CA ILE A 231 2.16 12.16 -2.24
C ILE A 231 3.52 12.39 -1.59
N LEU A 232 4.18 11.30 -1.21
CA LEU A 232 5.50 11.32 -0.60
C LEU A 232 6.53 10.77 -1.57
N LEU A 233 7.73 11.35 -1.55
CA LEU A 233 8.86 10.93 -2.35
C LEU A 233 10.11 10.83 -1.47
N ARG A 234 10.86 9.76 -1.66
CA ARG A 234 12.24 9.62 -1.22
C ARG A 234 13.11 9.55 -2.46
N GLU A 235 13.94 10.57 -2.67
CA GLU A 235 14.86 10.64 -3.80
C GLU A 235 15.87 9.48 -3.77
N PRO A 236 16.44 9.09 -4.93
CA PRO A 236 17.60 8.21 -4.94
C PRO A 236 18.73 8.85 -4.12
N ALA A 237 19.55 8.02 -3.47
CA ALA A 237 20.77 8.54 -2.86
C ALA A 237 21.59 9.23 -3.96
N SER A 238 21.92 10.51 -3.76
CA SER A 238 22.87 11.19 -4.65
C SER A 238 24.13 10.33 -4.74
N PRO A 239 24.76 10.22 -5.92
CA PRO A 239 26.09 9.64 -5.98
C PRO A 239 26.93 10.46 -5.00
N GLN A 240 27.40 9.82 -3.93
CA GLN A 240 28.44 10.43 -3.12
C GLN A 240 29.56 10.72 -4.11
N THR A 241 29.85 12.00 -4.33
CA THR A 241 31.11 12.41 -4.95
C THR A 241 32.18 11.78 -4.08
N GLU A 242 32.72 10.63 -4.49
CA GLU A 242 33.91 10.05 -3.87
C GLU A 242 34.92 11.18 -3.81
N ALA A 243 35.19 11.67 -2.60
CA ALA A 243 36.29 12.59 -2.41
C ALA A 243 37.53 11.84 -2.93
N PRO A 244 38.36 12.47 -3.77
CA PRO A 244 39.53 11.80 -4.33
C PRO A 244 40.35 11.22 -3.18
N SER A 245 40.64 9.92 -3.25
CA SER A 245 41.50 9.25 -2.28
C SER A 245 42.79 10.06 -2.13
N PRO A 246 43.21 10.39 -0.89
CA PRO A 246 44.51 11.01 -0.69
C PRO A 246 45.58 10.04 -1.21
N VAL A 247 46.36 10.53 -2.19
CA VAL A 247 47.54 9.86 -2.75
C VAL A 247 48.67 9.88 -1.74
#